data_AF-A0A3N5MF20-F1
#
_entry.id   AF-A0A3N5MF20-F1
#
_cell.length_a   1.000
_cell.length_b   1.000
_cell.length_c   1.000
_cell.angle_alpha   90.00
_cell.angle_beta   90.00
_cell.angle_gamma   90.00
#
_symmetry.space_group_name_H-M   'P 1'
#
loop_
_entity.id
_entity.type
_entity.pdbx_description
1 polymer ?
#
loop_
_entity_poly.entity_id
_entity_poly.type
_entity_poly.pdbx_seq_one_letter_code
_entity_poly.pdbx_strand_id
1 'polypeptide(L)' 'MNMLEKKIKVTESKGIYLVPAKLEEGLHLVPCPTGHIHLVFWNEDRLKLYLSNFGYYPEIIIRNS' A
#
# COMPACT_ATOMS: atom_id res chain seq x y z
N MET A 1 22.43 -6.87 -4.37
CA MET A 1 21.13 -7.08 -5.04
C MET A 1 20.40 -5.74 -4.99
N ASN A 2 20.54 -4.91 -6.03
CA ASN A 2 19.90 -3.59 -6.09
C ASN A 2 18.42 -3.78 -6.43
N MET A 3 17.61 -4.13 -5.43
CA MET A 3 16.16 -4.02 -5.55
C MET A 3 15.84 -2.53 -5.62
N LEU A 4 15.44 -2.04 -6.79
CA LEU A 4 14.79 -0.75 -6.93
C LEU A 4 13.55 -0.78 -6.02
N GLU A 5 13.66 -0.23 -4.83
CA GLU A 5 12.56 -0.13 -3.87
C GLU A 5 11.42 0.63 -4.54
N LYS A 6 10.30 -0.05 -4.81
CA LYS A 6 9.17 0.55 -5.52
C LYS A 6 8.39 1.40 -4.52
N LYS A 7 8.42 2.72 -4.66
CA LYS A 7 7.55 3.59 -3.85
C LYS A 7 6.09 3.38 -4.25
N ILE A 8 5.21 3.32 -3.26
CA ILE A 8 3.75 3.29 -3.46
C ILE A 8 3.10 4.39 -2.64
N LYS A 9 2.24 5.18 -3.27
CA LYS A 9 1.50 6.24 -2.59
C LYS A 9 0.41 5.61 -1.73
N VAL A 10 0.46 5.90 -0.43
CA VAL A 10 -0.54 5.45 0.54
C VAL A 10 -1.27 6.67 1.05
N THR A 11 -2.60 6.67 0.98
CA THR A 11 -3.37 7.78 1.55
C THR A 11 -3.64 7.48 3.01
N GLU A 12 -3.32 8.41 3.90
CA GLU A 12 -3.70 8.33 5.31
C GLU A 12 -4.84 9.33 5.60
N SER A 13 -5.85 8.87 6.33
CA SER A 13 -6.91 9.71 6.86
C SER A 13 -7.42 9.17 8.20
N LYS A 14 -7.29 9.97 9.26
CA LYS A 14 -7.79 9.65 10.61
C LYS A 14 -7.28 8.32 11.18
N GLY A 15 -6.02 7.98 10.94
CA GLY A 15 -5.36 6.75 11.37
C GLY A 15 -5.63 5.54 10.46
N ILE A 16 -6.33 5.73 9.34
CA ILE A 16 -6.62 4.69 8.36
C ILE A 16 -5.74 4.90 7.13
N TYR A 17 -5.03 3.84 6.74
CA TYR A 17 -4.14 3.83 5.58
C TYR A 17 -4.78 3.07 4.44
N LEU A 18 -4.85 3.72 3.27
CA LEU A 18 -5.40 3.19 2.03
C LEU A 18 -4.28 2.96 1.03
N VAL A 19 -4.05 1.70 0.68
CA VAL A 19 -3.02 1.28 -0.28
C VAL A 19 -3.69 0.89 -1.59
N PRO A 20 -3.32 1.48 -2.73
CA PRO A 20 -3.87 1.07 -4.01
C PRO A 20 -3.44 -0.37 -4.33
N ALA A 21 -4.38 -1.16 -4.83
CA ALA A 21 -4.24 -2.58 -5.07
C ALA A 21 -4.95 -2.99 -6.37
N LYS A 22 -4.53 -4.10 -6.95
CA LYS A 22 -5.20 -4.77 -8.06
C LYS A 22 -5.61 -6.18 -7.65
N LEU A 23 -6.69 -6.67 -8.24
CA LEU A 23 -7.07 -8.07 -8.13
C LEU A 23 -6.26 -8.86 -9.16
N GLU A 24 -5.43 -9.79 -8.69
CA GLU A 24 -4.75 -10.75 -9.58
C GLU A 24 -5.58 -12.03 -9.73
N GLU A 25 -5.24 -12.83 -10.75
CA GLU A 25 -5.89 -14.13 -11.00
C GLU A 25 -5.91 -14.97 -9.72
N GLY A 26 -7.09 -15.51 -9.37
CA GLY A 26 -7.30 -16.21 -8.11
C GLY A 26 -7.84 -15.35 -6.96
N LEU A 27 -8.35 -14.14 -7.23
CA LEU A 27 -9.02 -13.26 -6.26
C LEU A 27 -8.11 -12.69 -5.15
N HIS A 28 -6.79 -12.68 -5.38
CA HIS A 28 -5.84 -12.11 -4.44
C HIS A 28 -5.66 -10.62 -4.68
N LEU A 29 -5.82 -9.82 -3.63
CA LEU A 29 -5.48 -8.39 -3.65
C LEU A 29 -3.98 -8.23 -3.43
N VAL A 30 -3.33 -7.56 -4.38
CA VAL A 30 -1.90 -7.25 -4.30
C VAL A 30 -1.68 -5.74 -4.42
N PRO A 31 -0.71 -5.15 -3.70
CA PRO A 31 -0.34 -3.76 -3.85
C PRO A 31 0.01 -3.42 -5.30
N CYS A 32 -0.58 -2.35 -5.81
CA CYS A 32 -0.36 -1.90 -7.18
C CYS A 32 -0.53 -0.37 -7.29
N PRO A 33 0.48 0.37 -7.74
CA PRO A 33 0.41 1.82 -7.88
C PRO A 33 -0.73 2.33 -8.80
N THR A 34 -1.12 1.52 -9.78
CA THR A 34 -2.21 1.81 -10.73
C THR A 34 -3.51 1.10 -10.34
N GLY A 35 -3.56 0.51 -9.15
CA GLY A 35 -4.71 -0.24 -8.65
C GLY A 35 -5.96 0.63 -8.53
N HIS A 36 -7.11 0.06 -8.90
CA HIS A 36 -8.41 0.75 -8.83
C HIS A 36 -9.16 0.51 -7.51
N ILE A 37 -8.65 -0.38 -6.67
CA ILE A 37 -9.21 -0.74 -5.36
C ILE A 37 -8.17 -0.49 -4.27
N HIS A 38 -8.60 -0.51 -3.00
CA HIS A 38 -7.71 -0.21 -1.88
C HIS A 38 -7.68 -1.34 -0.85
N LEU A 39 -6.49 -1.69 -0.39
CA LEU A 39 -6.27 -2.41 0.86
C LEU A 39 -6.29 -1.41 2.01
N VAL A 40 -6.97 -1.77 3.10
CA VAL A 40 -7.20 -0.90 4.25
C VAL A 40 -6.41 -1.41 5.45
N PHE A 41 -5.67 -0.52 6.11
CA PHE A 41 -4.92 -0.81 7.33
C PHE A 41 -5.22 0.22 8.41
N TRP A 42 -5.28 -0.22 9.67
CA TRP A 42 -5.45 0.62 10.86
C TRP A 42 -4.15 0.79 11.67
N ASN A 43 -3.05 0.24 11.18
CA ASN A 43 -1.75 0.25 11.86
C ASN A 43 -0.62 0.38 10.82
N GLU A 44 0.25 1.37 11.02
CA GLU A 44 1.32 1.72 10.08
C GLU A 44 2.41 0.64 9.99
N ASP A 45 2.76 -0.01 11.10
CA ASP A 45 3.78 -1.04 11.12
C ASP A 45 3.33 -2.29 10.36
N ARG A 46 2.05 -2.66 10.51
CA ARG A 46 1.43 -3.75 9.74
C ARG A 46 1.38 -3.43 8.25
N LEU A 47 1.05 -2.19 7.89
CA LEU A 47 1.12 -1.70 6.52
C LEU A 47 2.54 -1.85 5.95
N LYS A 48 3.55 -1.33 6.65
CA LYS A 48 4.96 -1.36 6.21
C LYS A 48 5.44 -2.79 6.01
N LEU A 49 5.18 -3.67 6.97
CA LEU A 49 5.55 -5.08 6.90
C LEU A 49 4.87 -5.80 5.73
N TYR A 50 3.58 -5.52 5.51
CA TYR A 50 2.87 -6.10 4.38
C TYR A 50 3.48 -5.64 3.05
N LEU A 51 3.69 -4.34 2.86
CA LEU A 51 4.29 -3.77 1.65
C LEU A 51 5.71 -4.27 1.38
N SER A 52 6.52 -4.45 2.43
CA SER A 52 7.89 -4.97 2.28
C SER A 52 7.92 -6.39 1.73
N ASN A 53 6.92 -7.22 2.02
CA ASN A 53 6.81 -8.57 1.46
C ASN A 53 6.60 -8.55 -0.07
N PHE A 54 6.13 -7.43 -0.62
CA PHE A 54 5.95 -7.21 -2.06
C PHE A 54 7.03 -6.29 -2.66
N GLY A 55 8.05 -5.91 -1.89
CA GLY A 55 9.13 -5.01 -2.33
C GLY A 55 8.69 -3.55 -2.51
N TYR A 56 7.60 -3.14 -1.86
CA TYR A 56 7.12 -1.76 -1.87
C TYR A 56 7.51 -1.00 -0.60
N TYR A 57 7.73 0.31 -0.75
CA TYR A 57 7.90 1.26 0.34
C TYR A 57 6.77 2.31 0.33
N PRO A 58 6.08 2.54 1.46
CA PRO A 58 4.99 3.50 1.50
C PRO A 58 5.49 4.95 1.46
N GLU A 59 4.91 5.75 0.57
CA GLU A 59 4.95 7.21 0.60
C GLU A 59 3.59 7.69 1.13
N ILE A 60 3.53 8.00 2.43
CA ILE A 60 2.28 8.33 3.12
C ILE A 60 1.88 9.78 2.81
N ILE A 61 0.71 9.95 2.21
CA ILE A 61 0.09 11.24 1.91
C ILE A 61 -1.04 11.47 2.91
N ILE A 62 -0.83 12.42 3.81
CA ILE A 62 -1.80 12.78 4.86
C ILE A 62 -2.89 13.64 4.24
N ARG A 63 -4.15 13.17 4.32
CA ARG A 63 -5.33 13.99 3.98
C ARG A 63 -5.93 14.57 5.25
N ASN A 64 -5.53 15.80 5.55
CA ASN A 64 -6.25 16.65 6.51
C ASN A 64 -7.53 17.13 5.83
N SER A 65 -8.67 16.54 6.21
CA SER A 65 -10.01 17.04 5.85
C SER A 65 -10.47 18.07 6.86
#